data_AF-A0AAP8LAI6-F1
#
_entry.id   AF-A0AAP8LAI6-F1
#
_cell.length_a   1.000
_cell.length_b   1.000
_cell.length_c   1.000
_cell.angle_alpha   90.00
_cell.angle_beta   90.00
_cell.angle_gamma   90.00
#
_symmetry.space_group_name_H-M   'P 1'
#
loop_
_entity.id
_entity.type
_entity.pdbx_description
1 polymer ?
#
loop_
_entity_poly.entity_id
_entity_poly.type
_entity_poly.pdbx_seq_one_letter_code
_entity_poly.pdbx_strand_id
1 'polypeptide(L)'
;MSPIEKSSKLDNVCYDIRGPVLKEAKRLEEEGNKVLKLNIGNPAPFGFDAPDEILVDVIRNLPTAQGYSDSKGLFSARKAIMQHYQARNMRDVTVEDIYIGNGVSELIVQSMQALLNSGDEML
;
A
#
# COMPACT_ATOMS: atom_id res chain seq x y z
N MET A 1 -5.27 5.61 38.42
CA MET A 1 -4.39 5.07 37.36
C MET A 1 -3.95 6.22 36.48
N SER A 2 -2.68 6.26 36.06
CA SER A 2 -2.24 7.23 35.06
C SER A 2 -2.78 6.82 33.68
N PRO A 3 -3.35 7.74 32.88
CA PRO A 3 -3.72 7.47 31.50
C PRO A 3 -2.50 7.03 30.67
N ILE A 4 -2.73 6.12 29.72
CA ILE A 4 -1.74 5.74 28.71
C ILE A 4 -2.14 6.46 27.42
N GLU A 5 -1.43 7.53 27.09
CA GLU A 5 -1.66 8.32 25.89
C GLU A 5 -0.86 7.81 24.69
N LYS A 6 -1.29 8.20 23.48
CA LYS A 6 -0.54 7.92 22.26
C LYS A 6 0.82 8.65 22.26
N SER A 7 1.79 8.09 21.54
CA SER A 7 3.10 8.75 21.35
C SER A 7 2.95 10.09 20.64
N SER A 8 3.78 11.07 21.02
CA SER A 8 3.76 12.43 20.43
C SER A 8 4.01 12.47 18.92
N LYS A 9 4.67 11.45 18.34
CA LYS A 9 4.82 11.33 16.87
C LYS A 9 3.49 11.21 16.12
N LEU A 10 2.40 10.90 16.82
CA LEU A 10 1.05 10.78 16.28
C LEU A 10 0.19 12.02 16.55
N ASP A 11 0.74 13.11 17.09
CA ASP A 11 -0.03 14.31 17.45
C ASP A 11 -0.62 15.04 16.26
N ASN A 12 0.10 15.04 15.13
CA ASN A 12 -0.31 15.73 13.92
C ASN A 12 -0.66 14.77 12.76
N VAL A 13 -0.77 13.46 13.04
CA VAL A 13 -1.02 12.46 12.00
C VAL A 13 -2.53 12.33 11.73
N CYS A 14 -2.95 12.74 10.53
CA CYS A 14 -4.34 12.63 10.07
C CYS A 14 -4.39 11.93 8.70
N TYR A 15 -4.63 10.61 8.70
CA TYR A 15 -4.93 9.84 7.48
C TYR A 15 -6.34 9.24 7.61
N ASP A 16 -7.36 10.06 7.38
CA ASP A 16 -8.73 9.81 7.83
C ASP A 16 -9.78 9.74 6.70
N ILE A 17 -9.40 9.16 5.55
CA ILE A 17 -10.37 8.63 4.55
C ILE A 17 -11.39 7.69 5.23
N ARG A 18 -11.01 7.10 6.38
CA ARG A 18 -11.82 6.24 7.26
C ARG A 18 -12.09 6.89 8.63
N GLY A 19 -12.24 8.21 8.64
CA GLY A 19 -12.42 9.02 9.85
C GLY A 19 -13.80 8.89 10.51
N PRO A 20 -14.17 9.84 11.39
CA PRO A 20 -15.40 9.77 12.18
C PRO A 20 -16.68 9.70 11.33
N VAL A 21 -16.68 10.29 10.12
CA VAL A 21 -17.81 10.20 9.17
C VAL A 21 -18.12 8.75 8.79
N LEU A 22 -17.10 7.90 8.69
CA LEU A 22 -17.28 6.49 8.38
C LEU A 22 -18.00 5.73 9.52
N LYS A 23 -17.92 6.21 10.76
CA LYS A 23 -18.66 5.60 11.88
C LYS A 23 -20.17 5.72 11.66
N GLU A 24 -20.62 6.89 11.21
CA GLU A 24 -22.03 7.14 10.93
C GLU A 24 -22.49 6.40 9.68
N ALA A 25 -21.67 6.38 8.62
CA ALA A 25 -21.95 5.58 7.44
C ALA A 25 -22.10 4.08 7.79
N LYS A 26 -21.25 3.55 8.67
CA LYS A 26 -21.37 2.16 9.16
C LYS A 26 -22.64 1.93 9.96
N ARG A 27 -23.01 2.85 10.86
CA ARG A 27 -24.28 2.77 11.62
C ARG A 27 -25.48 2.64 10.67
N LEU A 28 -25.52 3.47 9.62
CA LEU A 28 -26.59 3.41 8.61
C LEU A 28 -26.59 2.07 7.87
N GLU A 29 -25.41 1.54 7.51
CA GLU A 29 -25.29 0.21 6.89
C GLU A 29 -25.76 -0.92 7.79
N GLU A 30 -25.42 -0.87 9.08
CA GLU A 30 -25.86 -1.85 10.09
C GLU A 30 -27.38 -1.81 10.32
N GLU A 31 -28.00 -0.64 10.13
CA GLU A 31 -29.47 -0.47 10.12
C GLU A 31 -30.14 -0.95 8.82
N GLY A 32 -29.35 -1.46 7.87
CA GLY A 32 -29.83 -1.99 6.59
C GLY A 32 -29.91 -0.97 5.46
N ASN A 33 -29.48 0.28 5.68
CA ASN A 33 -29.44 1.29 4.63
C ASN A 33 -28.26 1.05 3.69
N LYS A 34 -28.50 1.13 2.39
CA LYS A 34 -27.42 1.12 1.41
C LYS A 34 -26.73 2.50 1.38
N VAL A 35 -25.44 2.54 1.76
CA VAL A 35 -24.61 3.76 1.66
C VAL A 35 -23.73 3.68 0.41
N LEU A 36 -23.87 4.65 -0.50
CA LEU A 36 -23.01 4.75 -1.68
C LEU A 36 -21.67 5.41 -1.29
N LYS A 37 -20.61 4.60 -1.24
CA LYS A 37 -19.27 5.02 -0.80
C LYS A 37 -18.45 5.57 -1.96
N LEU A 38 -18.47 6.88 -2.16
CA LEU A 38 -17.61 7.58 -3.13
C LEU A 38 -16.31 8.10 -2.50
N ASN A 39 -15.98 7.66 -1.29
CA ASN A 39 -14.85 8.16 -0.50
C ASN A 39 -13.56 7.35 -0.68
N ILE A 40 -13.63 6.14 -1.27
CA ILE A 40 -12.48 5.24 -1.40
C ILE A 40 -12.29 4.80 -2.85
N GLY A 41 -11.07 4.94 -3.36
CA GLY A 41 -10.66 4.42 -4.67
C GLY A 41 -10.39 2.92 -4.64
N ASN A 42 -11.33 2.11 -4.16
CA ASN A 42 -11.25 0.66 -4.20
C ASN A 42 -12.06 0.15 -5.42
N PRO A 43 -11.43 -0.42 -6.46
CA PRO A 43 -12.14 -0.81 -7.68
C PRO A 43 -13.11 -1.99 -7.49
N ALA A 44 -12.79 -2.97 -6.64
CA ALA A 44 -13.53 -4.24 -6.59
C ALA A 44 -15.03 -4.08 -6.21
N PRO A 45 -15.41 -3.24 -5.23
CA PRO A 45 -16.82 -2.93 -4.95
C PRO A 45 -17.61 -2.32 -6.12
N PHE A 46 -16.92 -1.82 -7.15
CA PHE A 46 -17.52 -1.25 -8.37
C PHE A 46 -17.44 -2.19 -9.58
N GLY A 47 -17.13 -3.47 -9.38
CA GLY A 47 -17.14 -4.48 -10.44
C GLY A 47 -15.89 -4.49 -11.33
N PHE A 48 -14.78 -3.94 -10.85
CA PHE A 48 -13.49 -4.09 -11.51
C PHE A 48 -12.76 -5.29 -10.93
N ASP A 49 -12.65 -6.33 -11.74
CA ASP A 49 -11.95 -7.57 -11.39
C ASP A 49 -10.47 -7.52 -11.80
N ALA A 50 -9.67 -8.34 -11.12
CA ALA A 50 -8.29 -8.56 -11.55
C ALA A 50 -8.28 -9.34 -12.88
N PRO A 51 -7.40 -9.00 -13.83
CA PRO A 51 -7.24 -9.77 -15.06
C PRO A 51 -6.91 -11.25 -14.79
N ASP A 52 -7.47 -12.15 -15.60
CA ASP A 52 -7.36 -13.61 -15.43
C ASP A 52 -5.90 -14.07 -15.42
N GLU A 53 -5.04 -13.49 -16.25
CA GLU A 53 -3.62 -13.80 -16.32
C GLU A 53 -2.90 -13.57 -14.98
N ILE A 54 -3.30 -12.54 -14.22
CA ILE A 54 -2.74 -12.27 -12.89
C ILE A 54 -3.19 -13.35 -11.92
N LEU A 55 -4.49 -13.69 -11.93
CA LEU A 55 -5.06 -14.69 -11.02
C LEU A 55 -4.43 -16.07 -11.26
N VAL A 56 -4.31 -16.48 -12.53
CA VAL A 56 -3.73 -17.75 -12.94
C VAL A 56 -2.27 -17.86 -12.50
N ASP A 57 -1.46 -16.84 -12.73
CA ASP A 57 -0.05 -16.88 -12.37
C ASP A 57 0.17 -16.84 -10.85
N VAL A 58 -0.66 -16.13 -10.09
CA VAL A 58 -0.63 -16.17 -8.62
C VAL A 58 -0.97 -17.57 -8.11
N ILE A 59 -2.07 -18.17 -8.59
CA ILE A 59 -2.48 -19.53 -8.19
C ILE A 59 -1.38 -20.55 -8.52
N ARG A 60 -0.79 -20.44 -9.72
CA ARG A 60 0.26 -21.34 -10.19
C ARG A 60 1.52 -21.29 -9.32
N ASN A 61 1.90 -20.11 -8.84
CA ASN A 61 3.12 -19.94 -8.03
C ASN A 61 2.86 -20.07 -6.52
N LEU A 62 1.60 -20.12 -6.08
CA LEU A 62 1.25 -20.21 -4.66
C LEU A 62 1.93 -21.37 -3.90
N PRO A 63 2.03 -22.61 -4.45
CA PRO A 63 2.66 -23.73 -3.75
C PRO A 63 4.17 -23.59 -3.53
N THR A 64 4.83 -22.69 -4.25
CA THR A 64 6.28 -22.46 -4.17
C THR A 64 6.65 -21.11 -3.55
N ALA A 65 5.66 -20.30 -3.15
CA ALA A 65 5.82 -18.95 -2.63
C ALA A 65 5.61 -18.84 -1.11
N GLN A 66 5.59 -19.95 -0.38
CA GLN A 66 5.33 -19.99 1.06
C GLN A 66 6.50 -19.54 1.93
N GLY A 67 7.72 -19.54 1.39
CA GLY A 67 8.94 -19.15 2.10
C GLY A 67 9.22 -17.65 2.01
N TYR A 68 10.09 -17.16 2.89
CA TYR A 68 10.62 -15.81 2.76
C TYR A 68 11.43 -15.65 1.47
N SER A 69 11.22 -14.52 0.79
CA SER A 69 12.07 -14.07 -0.32
C SER A 69 13.21 -13.18 0.17
N ASP A 70 14.05 -12.72 -0.75
CA ASP A 70 14.94 -11.59 -0.54
C ASP A 70 14.17 -10.37 0.00
N SER A 71 14.82 -9.54 0.83
CA SER A 71 14.20 -8.39 1.49
C SER A 71 13.73 -7.30 0.53
N LYS A 72 14.33 -7.20 -0.67
CA LYS A 72 13.86 -6.29 -1.73
C LYS A 72 12.74 -6.90 -2.59
N GLY A 73 12.45 -8.18 -2.41
CA GLY A 73 11.49 -8.96 -3.18
C GLY A 73 12.12 -9.83 -4.26
N LEU A 74 11.27 -10.62 -4.92
CA LEU A 74 11.66 -11.60 -5.93
C LEU A 74 12.43 -10.96 -7.09
N PHE A 75 13.56 -11.56 -7.48
CA PHE A 75 14.38 -11.06 -8.59
C PHE A 75 13.61 -10.94 -9.90
N SER A 76 12.78 -11.94 -10.23
CA SER A 76 11.95 -11.93 -11.45
C SER A 76 10.98 -10.75 -11.48
N ALA A 77 10.31 -10.48 -10.36
CA ALA A 77 9.40 -9.34 -10.22
C ALA A 77 10.16 -8.00 -10.33
N ARG A 78 11.30 -7.87 -9.64
CA ARG A 78 12.15 -6.67 -9.74
C ARG A 78 12.68 -6.45 -11.16
N LYS A 79 13.08 -7.51 -11.87
CA LYS A 79 13.53 -7.43 -13.26
C LYS A 79 12.42 -6.96 -14.20
N ALA A 80 11.17 -7.41 -14.01
CA ALA A 80 10.04 -6.94 -14.79
C ALA A 80 9.78 -5.43 -14.57
N ILE A 81 9.85 -4.96 -13.33
CA ILE A 81 9.73 -3.53 -12.98
C ILE A 81 10.88 -2.73 -13.62
N MET A 82 12.12 -3.22 -13.51
CA MET A 82 13.30 -2.61 -14.13
C MET A 82 13.09 -2.40 -15.64
N GLN A 83 12.71 -3.46 -16.36
CA GLN A 83 12.46 -3.40 -17.80
C GLN A 83 11.33 -2.42 -18.17
N HIS A 84 10.25 -2.39 -17.36
CA HIS A 84 9.14 -1.47 -17.55
C HIS A 84 9.57 0.00 -17.51
N TYR A 85 10.47 0.36 -16.58
CA TYR A 85 10.98 1.72 -16.43
C TYR A 85 12.13 2.04 -17.40
N GLN A 86 12.98 1.07 -17.75
CA GLN A 86 13.97 1.24 -18.82
C GLN A 86 13.32 1.62 -20.16
N ALA A 87 12.18 1.01 -20.48
CA ALA A 87 11.38 1.36 -21.66
C ALA A 87 10.76 2.77 -21.58
N ARG A 88 10.76 3.40 -20.40
CA ARG A 88 10.25 4.76 -20.12
C ARG A 88 11.39 5.75 -19.85
N ASN A 89 12.55 5.52 -20.47
CA ASN A 89 13.74 6.37 -20.42
C ASN A 89 14.53 6.34 -19.10
N MET A 90 14.23 5.45 -18.16
CA MET A 90 15.07 5.23 -16.97
C MET A 90 16.07 4.11 -17.24
N ARG A 91 16.99 4.31 -18.20
CA ARG A 91 17.87 3.23 -18.72
C ARG A 91 18.82 2.65 -17.67
N ASP A 92 19.25 3.46 -16.73
CA ASP A 92 20.28 3.08 -15.75
C ASP A 92 19.72 2.40 -14.50
N VAL A 93 18.38 2.24 -14.39
CA VAL A 93 17.77 1.53 -13.27
C VAL A 93 18.18 0.05 -13.30
N THR A 94 18.60 -0.45 -12.14
CA THR A 94 18.98 -1.84 -11.91
C THR A 94 17.98 -2.52 -10.97
N VAL A 95 18.09 -3.84 -10.83
CA VAL A 95 17.29 -4.59 -9.85
C VAL A 95 17.61 -4.21 -8.40
N GLU A 96 18.76 -3.57 -8.15
CA GLU A 96 19.16 -3.15 -6.81
C GLU A 96 18.51 -1.84 -6.37
N ASP A 97 17.98 -1.08 -7.32
CA ASP A 97 17.27 0.19 -7.10
C ASP A 97 15.76 -0.02 -6.82
N ILE A 98 15.30 -1.27 -6.81
CA ILE A 98 13.87 -1.62 -6.76
C ILE A 98 13.55 -2.38 -5.47
N TYR A 99 12.55 -1.87 -4.76
CA TYR A 99 12.00 -2.47 -3.54
C TYR A 99 10.53 -2.81 -3.76
N ILE A 100 10.16 -4.06 -3.48
CA ILE A 100 8.76 -4.51 -3.48
C ILE A 100 8.28 -4.58 -2.03
N GLY A 101 7.24 -3.81 -1.72
CA GLY A 101 6.60 -3.80 -0.40
C GLY A 101 5.12 -4.19 -0.46
N ASN A 102 4.46 -4.17 0.69
CA ASN A 102 3.05 -4.46 0.88
C ASN A 102 2.18 -3.27 0.44
N GLY A 103 2.18 -3.03 -0.87
CA GLY A 103 1.61 -1.84 -1.46
C GLY A 103 2.48 -0.60 -1.24
N VAL A 104 2.18 0.47 -1.98
CA VAL A 104 2.95 1.71 -1.95
C VAL A 104 2.92 2.39 -0.58
N SER A 105 1.85 2.19 0.19
CA SER A 105 1.67 2.78 1.53
C SER A 105 2.79 2.42 2.51
N GLU A 106 3.31 1.18 2.46
CA GLU A 106 4.44 0.78 3.30
C GLU A 106 5.72 1.52 2.88
N LEU A 107 6.00 1.56 1.58
CA LEU A 107 7.23 2.12 1.03
C LEU A 107 7.32 3.64 1.22
N ILE A 108 6.19 4.35 1.21
CA ILE A 108 6.14 5.78 1.57
C ILE A 108 6.63 5.97 3.00
N VAL A 109 6.10 5.19 3.95
CA VAL A 109 6.48 5.30 5.37
C VAL A 109 7.98 4.99 5.55
N GLN A 110 8.47 3.91 4.93
CA GLN A 110 9.88 3.54 5.02
C GLN A 110 10.81 4.61 4.40
N SER A 111 10.43 5.19 3.26
CA SER A 111 11.21 6.24 2.60
C SER A 111 11.32 7.49 3.47
N MET A 112 10.21 7.92 4.09
CA MET A 112 10.22 9.10 4.97
C MET A 112 10.96 8.83 6.27
N GLN A 113 10.82 7.64 6.86
CA GLN A 113 11.55 7.23 8.07
C GLN A 113 13.05 7.12 7.84
N ALA A 114 13.48 6.72 6.64
CA ALA A 114 14.89 6.62 6.29
C ALA A 114 15.52 7.98 5.95
N LEU A 115 14.70 8.99 5.60
CA LEU A 115 15.18 10.29 5.12
C LEU A 115 15.17 11.38 6.20
N LEU A 116 14.08 11.50 6.97
CA LEU A 116 13.80 12.70 7.77
C LEU A 116 14.27 12.60 9.23
N ASN A 117 14.84 13.70 9.72
CA ASN A 117 15.15 13.96 11.12
C ASN A 117 14.15 14.97 11.74
N SER A 118 14.29 15.21 13.05
CA SER A 118 13.48 16.22 13.74
C SER A 118 13.82 17.63 13.24
N GLY A 119 12.79 18.33 12.73
CA GLY A 119 12.92 19.67 12.18
C GLY A 119 13.06 19.72 10.66
N ASP A 120 13.23 18.56 9.99
CA ASP A 120 13.24 18.50 8.54
C ASP A 120 11.82 18.74 7.98
N GLU A 121 11.77 19.41 6.83
CA GLU A 121 10.53 19.74 6.11
C GLU A 121 10.49 19.00 4.77
N MET A 122 9.29 18.56 4.37
CA MET A 122 9.01 17.95 3.06
C MET A 122 7.94 18.77 2.35
N LEU A 123 8.19 19.10 1.08
CA LEU A 123 7.26 19.83 0.21
C LEU A 123 6.04 19.01 -0.22
#